data_AF-A0A1W1HYN4-F1
#
_entry.id   AF-A0A1W1HYN4-F1
#
_cell.length_a   1.000
_cell.length_b   1.000
_cell.length_c   1.000
_cell.angle_alpha   90.00
_cell.angle_beta   90.00
_cell.angle_gamma   90.00
#
_symmetry.space_group_name_H-M   'P 1'
#
loop_
_entity.id
_entity.type
_entity.pdbx_description
1 polymer ?
#
loop_
_entity_poly.entity_id
_entity_poly.type
_entity_poly.pdbx_seq_one_letter_code
_entity_poly.pdbx_strand_id
1 'polypeptide(L)'
;MAADPKYGRRDFLKDSVVSVAKAAREFAAHKDAPREQPAAPVRTDWLRPPGAVDEAMFLERCTRCSDCIEVCPPGAIVSDVANGTPVIFSNQVACELCDDFPCIAACATEALLPVADCFDVRMGVAAVSHRVCTAGQGCHACVSKCPVEALSMDFHALHLVVAPERCVGCGMCEQICKTVNDRIAIKVTPARNLSAGALGY
;
A
#
# COMPACT_ATOMS: atom_id res chain seq x y z
N MET A 1 -53.78 28.39 -30.74
CA MET A 1 -52.46 27.84 -31.11
C MET A 1 -52.18 28.28 -32.54
N ALA A 2 -51.67 29.51 -32.71
CA ALA A 2 -51.50 30.14 -34.01
C ALA A 2 -50.03 30.03 -34.45
N ALA A 3 -49.77 29.40 -35.59
CA ALA A 3 -48.48 29.44 -36.24
C ALA A 3 -48.29 30.82 -36.87
N ASP A 4 -47.24 31.55 -36.47
CA ASP A 4 -46.88 32.86 -37.04
C ASP A 4 -46.41 32.68 -38.50
N PRO A 5 -47.08 33.30 -39.50
CA PRO A 5 -46.80 33.10 -40.92
C PRO A 5 -45.42 33.63 -41.39
N LYS A 6 -44.65 34.31 -40.54
CA LYS A 6 -43.31 34.81 -40.88
C LYS A 6 -42.15 33.92 -40.46
N TYR A 7 -42.39 32.83 -39.71
CA TYR A 7 -41.33 31.91 -39.33
C TYR A 7 -41.03 30.93 -40.48
N GLY A 8 -40.08 31.32 -41.34
CA GLY A 8 -39.77 30.60 -42.56
C GLY A 8 -38.78 29.45 -42.36
N ARG A 9 -38.67 28.56 -43.36
CA ARG A 9 -37.67 27.46 -43.39
C ARG A 9 -36.24 27.95 -43.13
N ARG A 10 -35.93 29.19 -43.56
CA ARG A 10 -34.63 29.82 -43.35
C ARG A 10 -34.37 30.21 -41.90
N ASP A 11 -35.41 30.62 -41.17
CA ASP A 11 -35.30 31.00 -39.76
C ASP A 11 -35.21 29.73 -38.89
N PHE A 12 -35.98 28.68 -39.24
CA PHE A 12 -35.84 27.36 -38.65
C PHE A 12 -34.42 26.77 -38.80
N LEU A 13 -33.80 26.90 -39.98
CA LEU A 13 -32.42 26.45 -40.21
C LEU A 13 -31.40 27.25 -39.39
N LYS A 14 -31.58 28.57 -39.28
CA LYS A 14 -30.70 29.42 -38.45
C LYS A 14 -30.80 29.02 -36.99
N ASP A 15 -32.00 28.88 -36.46
CA ASP A 15 -32.22 28.53 -35.06
C ASP A 15 -31.71 27.12 -34.74
N SER A 16 -31.84 26.18 -35.70
CA SER A 16 -31.25 24.85 -35.59
C SER A 16 -29.71 24.90 -35.54
N VAL A 17 -29.07 25.68 -36.41
CA VAL A 17 -27.61 25.86 -36.42
C VAL A 17 -27.13 26.55 -35.14
N VAL A 18 -27.86 27.56 -34.64
CA VAL A 18 -27.56 28.24 -33.37
C VAL A 18 -27.68 27.28 -32.19
N SER A 19 -28.71 26.44 -32.16
CA SER A 19 -28.91 25.42 -31.13
C SER A 19 -27.78 24.39 -31.10
N VAL A 20 -27.40 23.85 -32.27
CA VAL A 20 -26.28 22.90 -32.38
C VAL A 20 -24.95 23.55 -31.99
N ALA A 21 -24.71 24.80 -32.40
CA ALA A 21 -23.51 25.54 -32.02
C ALA A 21 -23.44 25.80 -30.51
N LYS A 22 -24.58 26.09 -29.88
CA LYS A 22 -24.67 26.27 -28.42
C LYS A 22 -24.38 24.95 -27.70
N ALA A 23 -25.00 23.85 -28.11
CA ALA A 23 -24.76 22.53 -27.54
C ALA A 23 -23.30 22.10 -27.70
N ALA A 24 -22.68 22.35 -28.86
CA ALA A 24 -21.27 22.05 -29.08
C ALA A 24 -20.32 22.86 -28.19
N ARG A 25 -20.63 24.14 -27.92
CA ARG A 25 -19.86 24.99 -27.00
C ARG A 25 -20.01 24.55 -25.54
N GLU A 26 -21.22 24.18 -25.12
CA GLU A 26 -21.47 23.63 -23.78
C GLU A 26 -20.72 22.30 -23.58
N PHE A 27 -20.72 21.43 -24.60
CA PHE A 27 -20.00 20.15 -24.54
C PHE A 27 -18.48 20.33 -24.53
N ALA A 28 -17.96 21.30 -25.29
CA ALA A 28 -16.54 21.66 -25.27
C ALA A 28 -16.12 22.24 -23.91
N ALA A 29 -16.93 23.13 -23.32
CA ALA A 29 -16.68 23.68 -21.99
C ALA A 29 -16.67 22.61 -20.87
N HIS A 30 -17.48 21.56 -21.00
CA HIS A 30 -17.47 20.42 -20.07
C HIS A 30 -16.34 19.42 -20.31
N LYS A 31 -15.74 19.38 -21.51
CA LYS A 31 -14.59 18.51 -21.81
C LYS A 31 -13.32 18.96 -21.11
N ASP A 32 -13.19 20.26 -20.85
CA ASP A 32 -12.03 20.89 -20.21
C ASP A 32 -12.20 21.06 -18.69
N ALA A 33 -13.33 20.62 -18.12
CA ALA A 33 -13.48 20.58 -16.67
C ALA A 33 -12.47 19.57 -16.10
N PRO A 34 -11.61 19.96 -15.13
CA PRO A 34 -10.76 19.02 -14.43
C PRO A 34 -11.65 17.92 -13.86
N ARG A 35 -11.41 16.67 -14.29
CA ARG A 35 -11.99 15.51 -13.63
C ARG A 35 -11.44 15.52 -12.21
N GLU A 36 -12.27 15.92 -11.25
CA GLU A 36 -11.97 15.76 -9.84
C GLU A 36 -11.86 14.26 -9.58
N GLN A 37 -10.61 13.77 -9.62
CA GLN A 37 -10.30 12.40 -9.26
C GLN A 37 -10.61 12.25 -7.78
N PRO A 38 -11.49 11.31 -7.40
CA PRO A 38 -11.71 11.01 -5.99
C PRO A 38 -10.35 10.80 -5.32
N ALA A 39 -10.14 11.46 -4.19
CA ALA A 39 -8.93 11.27 -3.39
C ALA A 39 -8.70 9.76 -3.23
N ALA A 40 -7.47 9.31 -3.51
CA ALA A 40 -7.14 7.90 -3.43
C ALA A 40 -7.55 7.37 -2.04
N PRO A 41 -8.18 6.19 -1.95
CA PRO A 41 -8.61 5.64 -0.67
C PRO A 41 -7.40 5.51 0.27
N VAL A 42 -7.57 5.96 1.52
CA VAL A 42 -6.55 5.82 2.55
C VAL A 42 -6.26 4.34 2.75
N ARG A 43 -5.04 3.94 2.42
CA ARG A 43 -4.58 2.57 2.59
C ARG A 43 -4.38 2.27 4.07
N THR A 44 -4.83 1.10 4.52
CA THR A 44 -4.66 0.64 5.92
C THR A 44 -3.67 -0.51 6.04
N ASP A 45 -3.12 -0.97 4.93
CA ASP A 45 -2.22 -2.14 4.81
C ASP A 45 -0.73 -1.76 4.93
N TRP A 46 -0.41 -0.55 5.38
CA TRP A 46 0.96 -0.11 5.62
C TRP A 46 1.52 -0.65 6.94
N LEU A 47 2.85 -0.70 7.07
CA LEU A 47 3.59 -1.10 8.25
C LEU A 47 4.33 0.09 8.87
N ARG A 48 4.65 0.01 10.16
CA ARG A 48 5.64 0.91 10.77
C ARG A 48 7.07 0.44 10.45
N PRO A 49 8.07 1.34 10.44
CA PRO A 49 9.46 0.95 10.29
C PRO A 49 9.93 -0.05 11.37
N PRO A 50 11.06 -0.74 11.15
CA PRO A 50 11.68 -1.60 12.15
C PRO A 50 11.90 -0.88 13.49
N GLY A 51 11.75 -1.60 14.60
CA GLY A 51 11.91 -1.04 15.95
C GLY A 51 10.75 -0.18 16.45
N ALA A 52 9.70 0.04 15.65
CA ALA A 52 8.58 0.86 16.10
C ALA A 52 7.93 0.33 17.38
N VAL A 53 7.74 1.24 18.32
CA VAL A 53 6.95 1.00 19.53
C VAL A 53 5.46 0.81 19.20
N ASP A 54 4.64 0.51 20.20
CA ASP A 54 3.19 0.39 19.99
C ASP A 54 2.61 1.68 19.40
N GLU A 55 1.51 1.55 18.64
CA GLU A 55 1.00 2.63 17.81
C GLU A 55 0.67 3.90 18.62
N ALA A 56 0.14 3.77 19.84
CA ALA A 56 -0.18 4.93 20.66
C ALA A 56 1.09 5.68 21.07
N MET A 57 2.08 4.97 21.61
CA MET A 57 3.36 5.56 22.00
C MET A 57 4.14 6.08 20.79
N PHE A 58 4.03 5.42 19.64
CA PHE A 58 4.68 5.84 18.40
C PHE A 58 4.16 7.22 17.96
N LEU A 59 2.85 7.42 17.99
CA LEU A 59 2.22 8.69 17.61
C LEU A 59 2.56 9.84 18.56
N GLU A 60 2.85 9.54 19.82
CA GLU A 60 3.32 10.52 20.81
C GLU A 60 4.79 10.91 20.59
N ARG A 61 5.65 9.94 20.27
CA ARG A 61 7.10 10.13 20.15
C ARG A 61 7.55 10.61 18.77
N CYS A 62 6.84 10.24 17.70
CA CYS A 62 7.25 10.58 16.34
C CYS A 62 7.06 12.08 16.07
N THR A 63 8.16 12.79 15.81
CA THR A 63 8.15 14.22 15.48
C THR A 63 7.91 14.51 14.00
N ARG A 64 7.86 13.48 13.15
CA ARG A 64 7.73 13.60 11.68
C ARG A 64 8.92 14.34 11.04
N CYS A 65 10.11 14.25 11.64
CA CYS A 65 11.34 14.85 11.11
C CYS A 65 11.77 14.29 9.74
N SER A 66 11.33 13.07 9.40
CA SER A 66 11.70 12.34 8.17
C SER A 66 13.12 11.79 8.13
N ASP A 67 13.92 11.90 9.21
CA ASP A 67 15.29 11.38 9.24
C ASP A 67 15.37 9.88 8.89
N CYS A 68 14.44 9.07 9.42
CA CYS A 68 14.36 7.63 9.11
C CYS A 68 14.04 7.34 7.63
N ILE A 69 13.38 8.26 6.91
CA ILE A 69 13.08 8.14 5.47
C ILE A 69 14.36 8.41 4.67
N GLU A 70 15.09 9.47 5.00
CA GLU A 70 16.29 9.89 4.27
C GLU A 70 17.42 8.86 4.35
N VAL A 71 17.55 8.19 5.50
CA VAL A 71 18.62 7.20 5.73
C VAL A 71 18.23 5.79 5.30
N CYS A 72 17.03 5.55 4.78
CA CYS A 72 16.55 4.20 4.42
C CYS A 72 17.16 3.76 3.07
N PRO A 73 18.16 2.85 3.03
CA PRO A 73 18.83 2.50 1.79
C PRO A 73 17.91 1.91 0.71
N PRO A 74 16.95 1.01 1.01
CA PRO A 74 16.02 0.52 0.00
C PRO A 74 14.96 1.55 -0.41
N GLY A 75 14.82 2.67 0.32
CA GLY A 75 13.73 3.63 0.10
C GLY A 75 12.36 3.07 0.45
N ALA A 76 12.29 2.13 1.41
CA ALA A 76 11.06 1.46 1.80
C ALA A 76 10.12 2.34 2.64
N ILE A 77 10.69 3.30 3.37
CA ILE A 77 9.94 4.18 4.29
C ILE A 77 9.50 5.43 3.53
N VAL A 78 8.20 5.73 3.59
CA VAL A 78 7.60 6.93 3.01
C VAL A 78 6.77 7.66 4.06
N SER A 79 6.50 8.95 3.83
CA SER A 79 5.61 9.73 4.69
C SER A 79 4.15 9.38 4.40
N ASP A 80 3.38 9.05 5.45
CA ASP A 80 1.94 8.79 5.32
C ASP A 80 1.20 10.08 4.95
N VAL A 81 0.37 10.00 3.90
CA VAL A 81 -0.42 11.13 3.40
C VAL A 81 -1.45 11.63 4.42
N ALA A 82 -1.87 10.78 5.37
CA ALA A 82 -2.91 11.13 6.34
C ALA A 82 -2.38 11.95 7.53
N ASN A 83 -1.19 11.63 8.03
CA ASN A 83 -0.68 12.19 9.30
C ASN A 83 0.83 12.54 9.29
N GLY A 84 1.52 12.32 8.16
CA GLY A 84 2.95 12.62 7.98
C GLY A 84 3.92 11.68 8.69
N THR A 85 3.44 10.63 9.35
CA THR A 85 4.29 9.67 10.06
C THR A 85 4.89 8.64 9.10
N PRO A 86 6.07 8.06 9.41
CA PRO A 86 6.73 7.13 8.51
C PRO A 86 6.01 5.79 8.43
N VAL A 87 5.81 5.31 7.21
CA VAL A 87 5.10 4.06 6.89
C VAL A 87 5.79 3.31 5.77
N ILE A 88 5.54 2.00 5.67
CA ILE A 88 6.07 1.12 4.62
C ILE A 88 4.90 0.45 3.91
N PHE A 89 4.88 0.51 2.58
CA PHE A 89 3.95 -0.24 1.74
C PHE A 89 4.67 -1.41 1.08
N SER A 90 4.59 -2.59 1.68
CA SER A 90 5.35 -3.78 1.26
C SER A 90 5.09 -4.24 -0.17
N ASN A 91 3.94 -3.89 -0.75
CA ASN A 91 3.65 -4.15 -2.16
C ASN A 91 4.30 -3.15 -3.14
N GLN A 92 5.01 -2.13 -2.65
CA GLN A 92 5.78 -1.17 -3.45
C GLN A 92 7.26 -1.44 -3.27
N VAL A 93 7.75 -1.18 -2.06
CA VAL A 93 9.13 -1.42 -1.63
C VAL A 93 9.08 -1.98 -0.21
N ALA A 94 9.55 -3.20 -0.03
CA ALA A 94 9.61 -3.89 1.25
C ALA A 94 10.84 -3.47 2.06
N CYS A 95 10.78 -3.67 3.38
CA CYS A 95 11.96 -3.53 4.23
C CYS A 95 12.90 -4.72 3.96
N GLU A 96 14.18 -4.44 3.73
CA GLU A 96 15.21 -5.45 3.48
C GLU A 96 15.90 -5.97 4.74
N LEU A 97 15.53 -5.46 5.93
CA LEU A 97 16.17 -5.78 7.22
C LEU A 97 17.69 -5.52 7.19
N CYS A 98 18.07 -4.27 6.90
CA CYS A 98 19.47 -3.84 6.88
C CYS A 98 20.20 -4.21 8.19
N ASP A 99 21.44 -4.70 8.08
CA ASP A 99 22.23 -5.21 9.21
C ASP A 99 22.40 -4.19 10.35
N ASP A 100 22.49 -2.90 10.03
CA ASP A 100 22.76 -1.79 10.95
C ASP A 100 21.52 -0.92 11.27
N PHE A 101 20.37 -1.22 10.66
CA PHE A 101 19.11 -0.48 10.82
C PHE A 101 19.28 1.05 10.93
N PRO A 102 19.77 1.75 9.88
CA PRO A 102 20.05 3.18 9.95
C PRO A 102 18.80 4.01 10.27
N CYS A 103 17.62 3.52 9.88
CA CYS A 103 16.34 4.12 10.24
C CYS A 103 16.09 4.18 11.76
N ILE A 104 16.50 3.14 12.51
CA ILE A 104 16.44 3.12 13.98
C ILE A 104 17.48 4.07 14.56
N ALA A 105 18.72 4.01 14.06
CA ALA A 105 19.81 4.87 14.53
C ALA A 105 19.53 6.38 14.35
N ALA A 106 18.80 6.74 13.29
CA ALA A 106 18.39 8.12 13.04
C ALA A 106 17.23 8.59 13.94
N CYS A 107 16.54 7.70 14.66
CA CYS A 107 15.39 8.05 15.48
C CYS A 107 15.82 8.59 16.86
N ALA A 108 15.97 9.90 16.98
CA ALA A 108 16.37 10.56 18.24
C ALA A 108 15.29 10.54 19.35
N THR A 109 14.03 10.25 19.01
CA THR A 109 12.90 10.31 19.96
C THR A 109 12.45 8.95 20.49
N GLU A 110 13.18 7.89 20.16
CA GLU A 110 12.86 6.53 20.59
C GLU A 110 11.44 6.09 20.17
N ALA A 111 10.92 6.65 19.07
CA ALA A 111 9.74 6.11 18.38
C ALA A 111 10.09 4.78 17.69
N LEU A 112 11.35 4.61 17.30
CA LEU A 112 11.96 3.36 16.85
C LEU A 112 13.02 2.97 17.89
N LEU A 113 12.84 1.83 18.55
CA LEU A 113 13.76 1.28 19.54
C LEU A 113 14.81 0.36 18.87
N PRO A 114 16.05 0.32 19.41
CA PRO A 114 17.05 -0.66 19.01
C PRO A 114 16.55 -2.10 19.10
N VAL A 115 16.91 -2.89 18.09
CA VAL A 115 16.73 -4.35 18.05
C VAL A 115 18.11 -5.01 18.07
N ALA A 116 18.25 -6.19 18.69
CA ALA A 116 19.56 -6.84 18.76
C ALA A 116 19.96 -7.44 17.40
N ASP A 117 18.98 -7.99 16.69
CA ASP A 117 19.13 -8.48 15.32
C ASP A 117 17.83 -8.37 14.51
N CYS A 118 17.85 -8.86 13.28
CA CYS A 118 16.69 -8.81 12.39
C CYS A 118 15.53 -9.71 12.81
N PHE A 119 15.76 -10.75 13.61
CA PHE A 119 14.74 -11.66 14.15
C PHE A 119 13.97 -11.03 15.31
N ASP A 120 14.45 -9.95 15.91
CA ASP A 120 13.73 -9.20 16.95
C ASP A 120 12.73 -8.17 16.39
N VAL A 121 12.75 -7.94 15.08
CA VAL A 121 11.83 -6.99 14.43
C VAL A 121 10.39 -7.50 14.49
N ARG A 122 9.44 -6.60 14.78
CA ARG A 122 8.00 -6.90 14.90
C ARG A 122 7.14 -5.91 14.12
N MET A 123 7.27 -5.86 12.80
CA MET A 123 6.49 -4.95 11.94
C MET A 123 5.07 -5.48 11.64
N GLY A 124 4.90 -6.81 11.67
CA GLY A 124 3.65 -7.49 11.35
C GLY A 124 3.86 -8.98 11.09
N VAL A 125 2.81 -9.67 10.63
CA VAL A 125 2.84 -11.11 10.33
C VAL A 125 2.22 -11.37 8.95
N ALA A 126 2.92 -12.15 8.12
CA ALA A 126 2.42 -12.51 6.80
C ALA A 126 1.24 -13.48 6.87
N ALA A 127 0.25 -13.31 5.99
CA ALA A 127 -0.90 -14.18 5.85
C ALA A 127 -1.09 -14.56 4.38
N VAL A 128 -1.28 -15.84 4.12
CA VAL A 128 -1.45 -16.40 2.77
C VAL A 128 -2.93 -16.65 2.49
N SER A 129 -3.42 -16.12 1.38
CA SER A 129 -4.71 -16.50 0.79
C SER A 129 -4.51 -17.69 -0.15
N HIS A 130 -4.77 -18.90 0.35
CA HIS A 130 -4.62 -20.13 -0.43
C HIS A 130 -5.54 -20.21 -1.66
N ARG A 131 -6.62 -19.40 -1.70
CA ARG A 131 -7.53 -19.36 -2.86
C ARG A 131 -6.89 -18.77 -4.13
N VAL A 132 -5.89 -17.91 -3.97
CA VAL A 132 -5.21 -17.22 -5.09
C VAL A 132 -3.73 -17.52 -5.15
N CYS A 133 -3.19 -18.24 -4.16
CA CYS A 133 -1.81 -18.67 -4.15
C CYS A 133 -1.57 -19.76 -5.20
N THR A 134 -0.53 -19.57 -6.02
CA THR A 134 -0.12 -20.51 -7.08
C THR A 134 0.95 -21.50 -6.60
N ALA A 135 1.18 -21.61 -5.29
CA ALA A 135 2.19 -22.52 -4.74
C ALA A 135 1.90 -23.99 -5.01
N GLY A 136 0.63 -24.40 -4.99
CA GLY A 136 0.22 -25.75 -5.42
C GLY A 136 0.44 -26.03 -6.91
N GLN A 137 0.77 -25.01 -7.70
CA GLN A 137 1.17 -25.11 -9.10
C GLN A 137 2.70 -24.96 -9.29
N GLY A 138 3.46 -24.95 -8.19
CA GLY A 138 4.93 -24.91 -8.19
C GLY A 138 5.55 -23.55 -7.83
N CYS A 139 4.78 -22.47 -7.63
CA CYS A 139 5.33 -21.16 -7.30
C CYS A 139 5.70 -21.02 -5.80
N HIS A 140 6.98 -20.99 -5.47
CA HIS A 140 7.47 -20.79 -4.10
C HIS A 140 8.53 -19.68 -3.99
N ALA A 141 8.50 -18.69 -4.91
CA ALA A 141 9.50 -17.61 -4.97
C ALA A 141 9.61 -16.77 -3.68
N CYS A 142 8.54 -16.63 -2.91
CA CYS A 142 8.57 -15.91 -1.64
C CYS A 142 9.33 -16.67 -0.53
N VAL A 143 9.38 -18.00 -0.59
CA VAL A 143 10.11 -18.84 0.38
C VAL A 143 11.60 -18.54 0.30
N SER A 144 12.17 -18.57 -0.91
CA SER A 144 13.60 -18.31 -1.12
C SER A 144 14.04 -16.87 -0.87
N LYS A 145 13.08 -15.95 -0.69
CA LYS A 145 13.31 -14.53 -0.40
C LYS A 145 12.98 -14.15 1.04
N CYS A 146 12.59 -15.10 1.89
CA CYS A 146 12.33 -14.85 3.29
C CYS A 146 13.66 -14.81 4.07
N PRO A 147 14.10 -13.65 4.59
CA PRO A 147 15.40 -13.54 5.28
C PRO A 147 15.41 -14.25 6.65
N VAL A 148 14.24 -14.49 7.22
CA VAL A 148 14.04 -15.07 8.56
C VAL A 148 13.46 -16.48 8.51
N GLU A 149 13.41 -17.09 7.32
CA GLU A 149 12.93 -18.47 7.11
C GLU A 149 11.55 -18.75 7.73
N ALA A 150 10.67 -17.75 7.73
CA ALA A 150 9.31 -17.85 8.27
C ALA A 150 8.32 -18.46 7.27
N LEU A 151 8.73 -18.76 6.04
CA LEU A 151 7.89 -19.30 4.97
C LEU A 151 8.40 -20.67 4.56
N SER A 152 7.49 -21.62 4.37
CA SER A 152 7.80 -22.95 3.86
C SER A 152 6.70 -23.46 2.93
N MET A 153 7.05 -24.41 2.06
CA MET A 153 6.09 -25.12 1.21
C MET A 153 5.70 -26.43 1.88
N ASP A 154 4.41 -26.62 2.16
CA ASP A 154 3.87 -27.94 2.51
C ASP A 154 3.57 -28.69 1.21
N PHE A 155 4.39 -29.70 0.91
CA PHE A 155 4.23 -30.53 -0.29
C PHE A 155 3.10 -31.55 -0.19
N HIS A 156 2.61 -31.86 1.01
CA HIS A 156 1.47 -32.76 1.19
C HIS A 156 0.16 -32.02 0.92
N ALA A 157 -0.01 -30.85 1.54
CA ALA A 157 -1.20 -30.03 1.37
C ALA A 157 -1.13 -29.05 0.18
N LEU A 158 0.02 -29.02 -0.53
CA LEU A 158 0.27 -28.21 -1.73
C LEU A 158 0.00 -26.70 -1.53
N HIS A 159 0.40 -26.18 -0.36
CA HIS A 159 0.23 -24.77 -0.02
C HIS A 159 1.40 -24.23 0.80
N LEU A 160 1.55 -22.90 0.81
CA LEU A 160 2.55 -22.22 1.63
C LEU A 160 2.10 -22.16 3.10
N VAL A 161 3.04 -22.30 4.01
CA VAL A 161 2.85 -22.15 5.45
C VAL A 161 3.70 -20.98 5.94
N VAL A 162 3.13 -20.20 6.87
CA VAL A 162 3.84 -19.13 7.58
C VAL A 162 4.04 -19.57 9.02
N ALA A 163 5.27 -19.51 9.53
CA ALA A 163 5.61 -19.63 10.94
C ALA A 163 5.50 -18.24 11.60
N PRO A 164 4.37 -17.91 12.26
CA PRO A 164 4.13 -16.55 12.78
C PRO A 164 5.20 -16.10 13.78
N GLU A 165 5.73 -17.01 14.59
CA GLU A 165 6.75 -16.76 15.60
C GLU A 165 8.11 -16.35 15.04
N ARG A 166 8.39 -16.67 13.77
CA ARG A 166 9.60 -16.22 13.05
C ARG A 166 9.34 -15.02 12.15
N CYS A 167 8.07 -14.75 11.83
CA CYS A 167 7.72 -13.73 10.87
C CYS A 167 7.88 -12.34 11.50
N VAL A 168 8.81 -11.55 10.95
CA VAL A 168 9.08 -10.18 11.43
C VAL A 168 8.29 -9.10 10.70
N GLY A 169 7.55 -9.49 9.65
CA GLY A 169 6.70 -8.59 8.88
C GLY A 169 7.44 -7.69 7.89
N CYS A 170 8.66 -8.02 7.46
CA CYS A 170 9.45 -7.17 6.54
C CYS A 170 8.78 -6.90 5.18
N GLY A 171 7.88 -7.81 4.74
CA GLY A 171 7.06 -7.61 3.54
C GLY A 171 7.70 -8.02 2.22
N MET A 172 8.93 -8.56 2.23
CA MET A 172 9.57 -9.05 0.99
C MET A 172 8.74 -10.12 0.28
N CYS A 173 8.02 -10.97 1.03
CA CYS A 173 7.14 -11.97 0.45
C CYS A 173 5.97 -11.36 -0.34
N GLU A 174 5.40 -10.25 0.13
CA GLU A 174 4.32 -9.52 -0.54
C GLU A 174 4.83 -8.84 -1.82
N GLN A 175 5.99 -8.17 -1.74
CA GLN A 175 6.66 -7.58 -2.90
C GLN A 175 6.92 -8.61 -3.99
N ILE A 176 7.57 -9.73 -3.63
CA ILE A 176 7.91 -10.80 -4.57
C ILE A 176 6.65 -11.43 -5.17
N CYS A 177 5.61 -11.65 -4.36
CA CYS A 177 4.36 -12.20 -4.86
C CYS A 177 3.74 -11.29 -5.93
N LYS A 178 3.75 -9.97 -5.72
CA LYS A 178 3.32 -8.98 -6.72
C LYS A 178 4.18 -9.00 -7.98
N THR A 179 5.49 -9.20 -7.84
CA THR A 179 6.41 -9.23 -9.00
C THR A 179 6.15 -10.43 -9.90
N VAL A 180 5.84 -11.60 -9.33
CA VAL A 180 5.78 -12.88 -10.08
C VAL A 180 4.36 -13.39 -10.34
N ASN A 181 3.31 -12.72 -9.84
CA ASN A 181 1.92 -13.12 -10.05
C ASN A 181 1.01 -11.90 -10.33
N ASP A 182 -0.06 -12.12 -11.10
CA ASP A 182 -1.11 -11.11 -11.37
C ASP A 182 -1.92 -10.73 -10.11
N ARG A 183 -1.99 -11.64 -9.13
CA ARG A 183 -2.69 -11.43 -7.86
C ARG A 183 -1.75 -11.66 -6.69
N ILE A 184 -1.75 -10.70 -5.76
CA ILE A 184 -0.99 -10.82 -4.51
C ILE A 184 -1.73 -11.80 -3.59
N ALA A 185 -1.12 -12.96 -3.37
CA ALA A 185 -1.66 -14.03 -2.54
C ALA A 185 -1.18 -14.00 -1.08
N ILE A 186 -0.10 -13.27 -0.79
CA ILE A 186 0.47 -13.14 0.56
C ILE A 186 0.56 -11.67 0.91
N LYS A 187 0.03 -11.29 2.08
CA LYS A 187 0.04 -9.90 2.57
C LYS A 187 0.54 -9.86 4.00
N VAL A 188 1.20 -8.78 4.39
CA VAL A 188 1.58 -8.58 5.78
C VAL A 188 0.46 -7.88 6.53
N THR A 189 0.00 -8.51 7.61
CA THR A 189 -0.89 -7.89 8.58
C THR A 189 -0.04 -7.04 9.53
N PRO A 190 -0.23 -5.71 9.60
CA PRO A 190 0.57 -4.85 10.45
C PRO A 190 0.43 -5.21 11.93
N ALA A 191 1.51 -5.07 12.71
CA ALA A 191 1.50 -5.41 14.14
C ALA A 191 0.39 -4.68 14.93
N ARG A 192 0.13 -3.40 14.61
CA ARG A 192 -0.97 -2.62 15.21
C ARG A 192 -2.38 -3.18 14.96
N ASN A 193 -2.55 -4.04 13.97
CA ASN A 193 -3.82 -4.67 13.60
C ASN A 193 -3.92 -6.12 14.11
N LEU A 194 -2.85 -6.67 14.71
CA LEU A 194 -2.85 -8.01 15.28
C LEU A 194 -3.52 -7.97 16.66
N SER A 195 -4.36 -8.97 16.96
CA SER A 195 -4.84 -9.17 18.32
C SER A 195 -3.69 -9.61 19.22
N ALA A 196 -3.76 -9.27 20.52
CA ALA A 196 -2.67 -9.51 21.49
C ALA A 196 -2.16 -10.97 21.55
N GLY A 197 -2.95 -11.96 21.10
CA GLY A 197 -2.54 -13.37 21.05
C GLY A 197 -1.71 -13.80 19.82
N ALA A 198 -1.55 -12.93 18.81
CA ALA A 198 -0.81 -13.26 17.58
C ALA A 198 0.69 -12.93 17.63
N LEU A 199 1.15 -12.25 18.70
CA LEU A 199 2.54 -11.80 18.88
C LEU A 199 3.37 -12.69 19.84
N GLY A 200 2.78 -13.76 20.39
CA GLY A 200 3.52 -14.78 21.16
C GLY A 200 4.21 -14.24 22.43
N TYR A 201 3.47 -13.53 23.28
CA TYR A 201 3.89 -13.26 24.66
C TYR A 201 3.49 -14.40 25.60
#